data_AF-A0A8H6CH39-F1
#
_entry.id   AF-A0A8H6CH39-F1
#
_cell.length_a   1.000
_cell.length_b   1.000
_cell.length_c   1.000
_cell.angle_alpha   90.00
_cell.angle_beta   90.00
_cell.angle_gamma   90.00
#
_symmetry.space_group_name_H-M   'P 1'
#
loop_
_entity.id
_entity.type
_entity.pdbx_description
1 polymer ?
#
loop_
_entity_poly.entity_id
_entity_poly.type
_entity_poly.pdbx_seq_one_letter_code
_entity_poly.pdbx_strand_id
1 'polypeptide(L)'
;MFTSTHTPQNIILTVQTASETQTKKNFPVLKTHLEKIQSHAQQHGLTTATLKRLLEVLTSPNALDHTTQKALFKILYPAGQVPSHLICMAVNALGYGSRKASVSNQQLLLKWMIVIHDVLEDKSILSSLYSVLFNLLDMNSLRADLCPLLAQITRRKHVRPFRVQMLQDLSQKVGREPALSKIMQIYDTYAPGMLDVKKATGRVLEFSHPDFEWANQLQRIREKADHLSADPPHQREATPSFRRGPKRPRLSASVEGSYSLDRIDNAEDLVNNVEKVRITGLATSDLDDPVLQIYVTLGSEDSHTEDVNECLSKAFMQQHESLTSGRDAKKPLVEVLDEALAYTQYTKVGIKIPGSLK
;
A
#
# COMPACT_ATOMS: atom_id res chain seq x y z
N MET A 1 39.21 -27.71 1.73
CA MET A 1 38.72 -26.58 2.54
C MET A 1 38.66 -25.35 1.65
N PHE A 2 37.52 -25.09 1.00
CA PHE A 2 37.37 -24.02 0.02
C PHE A 2 36.80 -22.74 0.65
N THR A 3 37.67 -21.75 0.78
CA THR A 3 37.49 -20.30 0.53
C THR A 3 36.13 -19.66 0.84
N SER A 4 36.08 -18.99 2.01
CA SER A 4 35.13 -17.93 2.35
C SER A 4 35.71 -16.57 1.91
N THR A 5 35.49 -16.13 0.66
CA THR A 5 35.93 -14.77 0.20
C THR A 5 35.08 -14.11 -0.90
N HIS A 6 33.94 -14.65 -1.32
CA HIS A 6 33.05 -13.98 -2.30
C HIS A 6 31.84 -13.33 -1.63
N THR A 7 32.07 -12.22 -0.94
CA THR A 7 31.02 -11.32 -0.44
C THR A 7 30.27 -10.66 -1.62
N PRO A 8 28.96 -10.39 -1.48
CA PRO A 8 28.16 -9.66 -2.47
C PRO A 8 28.76 -8.27 -2.82
N GLN A 9 29.54 -7.69 -1.90
CA GLN A 9 30.23 -6.41 -2.08
C GLN A 9 31.25 -6.38 -3.22
N ASN A 10 32.03 -7.44 -3.42
CA ASN A 10 33.04 -7.50 -4.50
C ASN A 10 32.40 -7.59 -5.88
N ILE A 11 31.21 -8.19 -5.96
CA ILE A 11 30.47 -8.38 -7.21
C ILE A 11 29.71 -7.11 -7.60
N ILE A 12 29.32 -6.29 -6.62
CA ILE A 12 28.71 -4.98 -6.89
C ILE A 12 29.75 -4.00 -7.46
N LEU A 13 31.00 -4.05 -6.98
CA LEU A 13 32.10 -3.25 -7.53
C LEU A 13 32.41 -3.64 -8.98
N THR A 14 32.28 -4.92 -9.36
CA THR A 14 32.42 -5.34 -10.76
C THR A 14 31.26 -4.89 -11.66
N VAL A 15 30.02 -4.85 -11.15
CA VAL A 15 28.88 -4.26 -11.88
C VAL A 15 29.06 -2.75 -12.05
N GLN A 16 29.54 -2.04 -11.02
CA GLN A 16 29.76 -0.60 -11.06
C GLN A 16 30.92 -0.22 -12.00
N THR A 17 32.04 -0.92 -11.92
CA THR A 17 33.17 -0.72 -12.86
C THR A 17 32.80 -1.08 -14.30
N ALA A 18 31.98 -2.12 -14.53
CA ALA A 18 31.46 -2.47 -15.85
C ALA A 18 30.42 -1.46 -16.38
N SER A 19 29.68 -0.79 -15.48
CA SER A 19 28.77 0.31 -15.83
C SER A 19 29.53 1.56 -16.29
N GLU A 20 30.71 1.81 -15.70
CA GLU A 20 31.58 2.95 -16.02
C GLU A 20 32.49 2.70 -17.24
N THR A 21 32.93 1.46 -17.48
CA THR A 21 33.82 1.10 -18.59
C THR A 21 33.07 0.39 -19.71
N GLN A 22 32.82 1.08 -20.83
CA GLN A 22 32.19 0.57 -22.07
C GLN A 22 32.96 -0.58 -22.74
N THR A 23 33.09 -1.75 -22.11
CA THR A 23 33.86 -2.87 -22.66
C THR A 23 32.97 -4.09 -22.85
N LYS A 24 32.54 -4.30 -24.10
CA LYS A 24 31.85 -5.52 -24.61
C LYS A 24 32.57 -6.83 -24.23
N LYS A 25 33.85 -6.77 -23.84
CA LYS A 25 34.67 -7.91 -23.36
C LYS A 25 34.27 -8.44 -21.98
N ASN A 26 33.60 -7.65 -21.13
CA ASN A 26 33.26 -8.05 -19.76
C ASN A 26 31.84 -8.64 -19.60
N PHE A 27 31.05 -8.67 -20.68
CA PHE A 27 29.68 -9.19 -20.68
C PHE A 27 29.50 -10.64 -20.23
N PRO A 28 30.32 -11.62 -20.65
CA PRO A 28 30.13 -13.02 -20.22
C PRO A 28 30.44 -13.18 -18.72
N VAL A 29 31.46 -12.48 -18.22
CA VAL A 29 31.81 -12.44 -16.80
C VAL A 29 30.67 -11.79 -16.00
N LEU A 30 30.13 -10.67 -16.48
CA LEU A 30 28.97 -10.00 -15.88
C LEU A 30 27.73 -10.90 -15.80
N LYS A 31 27.45 -11.71 -16.84
CA LYS A 31 26.33 -12.67 -16.85
C LYS A 31 26.49 -13.75 -15.77
N THR A 32 27.66 -14.37 -15.65
CA THR A 32 27.90 -15.39 -14.61
C THR A 32 27.80 -14.81 -13.20
N HIS A 33 28.23 -13.57 -12.99
CA HIS A 33 28.06 -12.87 -11.73
C HIS A 33 26.60 -12.50 -11.45
N LEU A 34 25.86 -12.10 -12.48
CA LEU A 34 24.44 -11.80 -12.39
C LEU A 34 23.62 -13.04 -12.01
N GLU A 35 23.94 -14.21 -12.59
CA GLU A 35 23.31 -15.48 -12.23
C GLU A 35 23.53 -15.84 -10.75
N LYS A 36 24.76 -15.66 -10.25
CA LYS A 36 25.07 -15.85 -8.82
C LYS A 36 24.30 -14.88 -7.92
N ILE A 37 24.22 -13.60 -8.32
CA ILE A 37 23.42 -12.59 -7.59
C ILE A 37 21.95 -12.96 -7.63
N GLN A 38 21.44 -13.40 -8.78
CA GLN A 38 20.06 -13.82 -8.96
C GLN A 38 19.71 -14.97 -8.02
N SER A 39 20.54 -16.01 -7.96
CA SER A 39 20.31 -17.14 -7.05
C SER A 39 20.32 -16.69 -5.58
N HIS A 40 21.25 -15.80 -5.19
CA HIS A 40 21.29 -15.28 -3.83
C HIS A 40 20.08 -14.41 -3.49
N ALA A 41 19.74 -13.46 -4.35
CA ALA A 41 18.64 -12.52 -4.16
C ALA A 41 17.28 -13.21 -4.16
N GLN A 42 17.09 -14.26 -4.96
CA GLN A 42 15.88 -15.07 -4.95
C GLN A 42 15.69 -15.85 -3.64
N GLN A 43 16.79 -16.17 -2.93
CA GLN A 43 16.75 -16.94 -1.69
C GLN A 43 16.69 -16.07 -0.43
N HIS A 44 17.48 -14.99 -0.38
CA HIS A 44 17.68 -14.18 0.84
C HIS A 44 17.32 -12.70 0.65
N GLY A 45 16.97 -12.27 -0.57
CA GLY A 45 16.82 -10.86 -0.90
C GLY A 45 18.14 -10.09 -0.94
N LEU A 46 18.04 -8.77 -1.13
CA LEU A 46 19.16 -7.84 -1.18
C LEU A 46 19.17 -6.94 0.05
N THR A 47 20.37 -6.75 0.63
CA THR A 47 20.57 -5.80 1.71
C THR A 47 20.37 -4.36 1.23
N THR A 48 19.95 -3.47 2.12
CA THR A 48 19.69 -2.04 1.81
C THR A 48 20.88 -1.35 1.14
N ALA A 49 22.10 -1.64 1.58
CA ALA A 49 23.32 -1.09 0.97
C ALA A 49 23.55 -1.60 -0.47
N THR A 50 23.26 -2.88 -0.73
CA THR A 50 23.34 -3.47 -2.06
C THR A 50 22.27 -2.89 -2.98
N LEU A 51 21.04 -2.78 -2.46
CA LEU A 51 19.91 -2.22 -3.17
C LEU A 51 20.19 -0.77 -3.58
N LYS A 52 20.75 0.04 -2.68
CA LYS A 52 21.17 1.41 -2.97
C LYS A 52 22.13 1.48 -4.16
N ARG A 53 23.22 0.70 -4.13
CA ARG A 53 24.24 0.72 -5.18
C ARG A 53 23.69 0.26 -6.53
N LEU A 54 22.87 -0.79 -6.54
CA LEU A 54 22.22 -1.24 -7.77
C LEU A 54 21.27 -0.19 -8.33
N LEU A 55 20.53 0.49 -7.44
CA LEU A 55 19.63 1.56 -7.85
C LEU A 55 20.40 2.77 -8.38
N GLU A 56 21.54 3.15 -7.80
CA GLU A 56 22.44 4.18 -8.34
C GLU A 56 22.92 3.82 -9.76
N VAL A 57 23.34 2.58 -9.98
CA VAL A 57 23.72 2.10 -11.32
C VAL A 57 22.54 2.20 -12.29
N LEU A 58 21.36 1.71 -11.92
CA LEU A 58 20.17 1.68 -12.79
C LEU A 58 19.55 3.06 -13.06
N THR A 59 19.73 4.01 -12.13
CA THR A 59 19.22 5.38 -12.23
C THR A 59 20.18 6.32 -12.95
N SER A 60 21.47 6.01 -12.96
CA SER A 60 22.48 6.74 -13.73
C SER A 60 22.44 6.40 -15.24
N PRO A 61 22.84 7.33 -16.12
CA PRO A 61 23.05 7.02 -17.53
C PRO A 61 24.24 6.06 -17.65
N ASN A 62 23.93 4.77 -17.79
CA ASN A 62 24.92 3.71 -17.91
C ASN A 62 24.97 3.12 -19.33
N ALA A 63 26.08 2.45 -19.66
CA ALA A 63 26.26 1.77 -20.93
C ALA A 63 25.81 0.29 -20.91
N LEU A 64 25.03 -0.13 -19.90
CA LEU A 64 24.56 -1.51 -19.79
C LEU A 64 23.49 -1.79 -20.84
N ASP A 65 23.50 -3.00 -21.39
CA ASP A 65 22.46 -3.42 -22.32
C ASP A 65 21.10 -3.48 -21.61
N HIS A 66 20.05 -3.15 -22.35
CA HIS A 66 18.66 -3.13 -21.86
C HIS A 66 18.22 -4.50 -21.32
N THR A 67 18.75 -5.59 -21.87
CA THR A 67 18.52 -6.96 -21.37
C THR A 67 19.06 -7.14 -19.96
N THR A 68 20.29 -6.66 -19.70
CA THR A 68 20.94 -6.73 -18.40
C THR A 68 20.23 -5.82 -17.39
N GLN A 69 19.84 -4.61 -17.79
CA GLN A 69 19.07 -3.71 -16.94
C GLN A 69 17.74 -4.33 -16.51
N LYS A 70 16.98 -4.91 -17.44
CA LYS A 70 15.74 -5.65 -17.14
C LYS A 70 15.96 -6.83 -16.19
N ALA A 71 17.02 -7.60 -16.40
CA ALA A 71 17.37 -8.71 -15.51
C ALA A 71 17.69 -8.21 -14.10
N LEU A 72 18.45 -7.11 -13.96
CA LEU A 72 18.72 -6.48 -12.67
C LEU A 72 17.43 -6.03 -11.95
N PHE A 73 16.47 -5.43 -12.67
CA PHE A 73 15.16 -5.09 -12.10
C PHE A 73 14.38 -6.31 -11.60
N LYS A 74 14.45 -7.44 -12.30
CA LYS A 74 13.81 -8.68 -11.83
C LYS A 74 14.43 -9.21 -10.53
N ILE A 75 15.68 -8.85 -10.24
CA ILE A 75 16.45 -9.37 -9.11
C ILE A 75 16.37 -8.42 -7.88
N LEU A 76 15.77 -7.23 -8.03
CA LEU A 76 15.72 -6.15 -7.02
C LEU A 76 14.80 -6.44 -5.81
N TYR A 77 14.86 -7.63 -5.23
CA TYR A 77 14.09 -8.04 -4.06
C TYR A 77 14.69 -7.43 -2.79
N PRO A 78 14.00 -6.55 -2.06
CA PRO A 78 14.48 -6.08 -0.76
C PRO A 78 14.42 -7.20 0.29
N ALA A 79 15.50 -7.41 1.03
CA ALA A 79 15.52 -8.36 2.15
C ALA A 79 14.78 -7.83 3.39
N GLY A 80 14.73 -6.51 3.56
CA GLY A 80 14.10 -5.83 4.70
C GLY A 80 13.24 -4.65 4.26
N GLN A 81 12.97 -3.73 5.19
CA GLN A 81 12.25 -2.51 4.86
C GLN A 81 13.09 -1.61 3.96
N VAL A 82 12.44 -0.95 3.00
CA VAL A 82 13.08 -0.01 2.07
C VAL A 82 13.04 1.40 2.67
N PRO A 83 14.19 2.03 2.92
CA PRO A 83 14.22 3.38 3.49
C PRO A 83 13.76 4.46 2.51
N SER A 84 13.23 5.55 3.05
CA SER A 84 12.68 6.68 2.29
C SER A 84 13.67 7.31 1.31
N HIS A 85 14.96 7.36 1.65
CA HIS A 85 15.98 7.97 0.78
C HIS A 85 16.17 7.20 -0.54
N LEU A 86 15.93 5.89 -0.58
CA LEU A 86 16.00 5.09 -1.82
C LEU A 86 14.83 5.40 -2.74
N ILE A 87 13.65 5.67 -2.17
CA ILE A 87 12.48 6.11 -2.93
C ILE A 87 12.71 7.51 -3.50
N CYS A 88 13.28 8.43 -2.73
CA CYS A 88 13.66 9.75 -3.24
C CYS A 88 14.65 9.64 -4.41
N MET A 89 15.62 8.73 -4.33
CA MET A 89 16.57 8.47 -5.41
C MET A 89 15.88 7.91 -6.66
N ALA A 90 14.98 6.93 -6.50
CA ALA A 90 14.19 6.38 -7.60
C ALA A 90 13.32 7.46 -8.27
N VAL A 91 12.62 8.28 -7.49
CA VAL A 91 11.78 9.38 -8.00
C VAL A 91 12.62 10.47 -8.67
N ASN A 92 13.80 10.78 -8.13
CA ASN A 92 14.72 11.72 -8.77
C ASN A 92 15.22 11.23 -10.13
N ALA A 93 15.24 9.92 -10.39
CA ALA A 93 15.63 9.37 -11.68
C ALA A 93 14.54 9.49 -12.76
N LEU A 94 13.31 9.84 -12.37
CA LEU A 94 12.18 10.02 -13.28
C LEU A 94 12.21 11.40 -13.96
N GLY A 95 11.62 11.48 -15.15
CA GLY A 95 11.43 12.72 -15.89
C GLY A 95 12.36 12.88 -17.08
N TYR A 96 12.34 14.09 -17.66
CA TYR A 96 13.25 14.49 -18.71
C TYR A 96 14.59 14.99 -18.13
N GLY A 97 15.70 14.60 -18.75
CA GLY A 97 17.02 15.16 -18.45
C GLY A 97 18.15 14.21 -18.81
N SER A 98 19.32 14.77 -19.11
CA SER A 98 20.52 14.00 -19.47
C SER A 98 21.08 13.15 -18.32
N ARG A 99 20.75 13.49 -17.08
CA ARG A 99 21.13 12.76 -15.86
C ARG A 99 20.03 11.80 -15.37
N LYS A 100 18.91 11.71 -16.08
CA LYS A 100 17.78 10.84 -15.72
C LYS A 100 17.99 9.45 -16.31
N ALA A 101 17.29 8.46 -15.76
CA ALA A 101 17.34 7.10 -16.28
C ALA A 101 16.72 7.03 -17.69
N SER A 102 17.04 5.99 -18.46
CA SER A 102 16.36 5.73 -19.74
C SER A 102 14.85 5.54 -19.52
N VAL A 103 14.03 5.88 -20.53
CA VAL A 103 12.56 5.75 -20.42
C VAL A 103 12.14 4.33 -20.01
N SER A 104 12.78 3.30 -20.58
CA SER A 104 12.53 1.91 -20.20
C SER A 104 12.85 1.62 -18.73
N ASN A 105 13.95 2.16 -18.20
CA ASN A 105 14.29 1.98 -16.79
C ASN A 105 13.33 2.76 -15.88
N GLN A 106 12.87 3.95 -16.30
CA GLN A 106 11.86 4.71 -15.57
C GLN A 106 10.54 3.93 -15.43
N GLN A 107 10.10 3.27 -16.51
CA GLN A 107 8.92 2.39 -16.47
C GLN A 107 9.12 1.22 -15.49
N LEU A 108 10.28 0.56 -15.53
CA LEU A 108 10.61 -0.54 -14.61
C LEU A 108 10.71 -0.07 -13.15
N LEU A 109 11.23 1.14 -12.91
CA LEU A 109 11.28 1.76 -11.60
C LEU A 109 9.88 2.02 -11.05
N LEU A 110 8.97 2.56 -11.87
CA LEU A 110 7.57 2.79 -11.47
C LEU A 110 6.88 1.47 -11.10
N LYS A 111 7.07 0.42 -11.91
CA LYS A 111 6.56 -0.92 -11.61
C LYS A 111 7.12 -1.47 -10.30
N TRP A 112 8.43 -1.34 -10.10
CA TRP A 112 9.08 -1.75 -8.85
C TRP A 112 8.52 -0.99 -7.64
N MET A 113 8.32 0.34 -7.76
CA MET A 113 7.74 1.18 -6.71
C MET A 113 6.31 0.77 -6.32
N ILE A 114 5.50 0.31 -7.29
CA ILE A 114 4.15 -0.21 -7.03
C ILE A 114 4.24 -1.46 -6.13
N VAL A 115 5.13 -2.40 -6.46
CA VAL A 115 5.21 -3.68 -5.75
C VAL A 115 5.85 -3.55 -4.36
N ILE A 116 6.86 -2.69 -4.19
CA ILE A 116 7.53 -2.50 -2.89
C ILE A 116 6.74 -1.62 -1.92
N HIS A 117 5.61 -1.05 -2.31
CA HIS A 117 4.85 -0.11 -1.48
C HIS A 117 4.54 -0.68 -0.08
N ASP A 118 4.30 -1.99 0.02
CA ASP A 118 4.01 -2.67 1.29
C ASP A 118 5.25 -2.98 2.13
N VAL A 119 6.44 -2.75 1.57
CA VAL A 119 7.77 -3.00 2.17
C VAL A 119 8.50 -1.69 2.50
N LEU A 120 7.86 -0.54 2.31
CA LEU A 120 8.44 0.75 2.70
C LEU A 120 8.53 0.88 4.22
N GLU A 121 9.63 1.44 4.70
CA GLU A 121 9.81 1.84 6.10
C GLU A 121 8.80 2.94 6.48
N ASP A 122 8.70 3.98 5.64
CA ASP A 122 7.71 5.05 5.77
C ASP A 122 6.84 5.12 4.50
N LYS A 123 5.58 4.69 4.63
CA LYS A 123 4.60 4.74 3.52
C LYS A 123 4.19 6.17 3.15
N SER A 124 4.46 7.15 4.01
CA SER A 124 4.08 8.55 3.76
C SER A 124 4.99 9.25 2.74
N ILE A 125 6.19 8.71 2.48
CA ILE A 125 7.15 9.31 1.53
C ILE A 125 6.60 9.46 0.12
N LEU A 126 5.87 8.46 -0.38
CA LEU A 126 5.25 8.56 -1.72
C LEU A 126 4.13 9.61 -1.73
N SER A 127 3.44 9.76 -0.61
CA SER A 127 2.41 10.78 -0.44
C SER A 127 3.00 12.20 -0.37
N SER A 128 4.19 12.39 0.20
CA SER A 128 4.86 13.70 0.17
C SER A 128 5.41 14.04 -1.22
N LEU A 129 5.85 13.03 -1.98
CA LEU A 129 6.30 13.15 -3.36
C LEU A 129 5.16 13.18 -4.40
N TYR A 130 3.90 13.17 -3.96
CA TYR A 130 2.73 13.12 -4.83
C TYR A 130 2.72 14.22 -5.89
N SER A 131 3.06 15.46 -5.52
CA SER A 131 3.10 16.59 -6.46
C SER A 131 4.10 16.36 -7.60
N VAL A 132 5.26 15.77 -7.30
CA VAL A 132 6.31 15.49 -8.30
C VAL A 132 5.82 14.40 -9.25
N LEU A 133 5.31 13.30 -8.71
CA LEU A 133 4.75 12.20 -9.50
C LEU A 133 3.58 12.68 -10.38
N PHE A 134 2.68 13.49 -9.82
CA PHE A 134 1.53 14.01 -10.55
C PHE A 134 1.94 14.90 -11.73
N ASN A 135 2.96 15.75 -11.56
CA ASN A 135 3.46 16.62 -12.64
C ASN A 135 4.10 15.83 -13.80
N LEU A 136 4.53 14.59 -13.56
CA LEU A 136 5.06 13.70 -14.61
C LEU A 136 3.98 13.06 -15.48
N LEU A 137 2.69 13.25 -15.18
CA LEU A 137 1.58 12.73 -16.00
C LEU A 137 1.56 13.28 -17.44
N ASP A 138 2.19 14.42 -17.68
CA ASP A 138 2.33 14.97 -19.03
C ASP A 138 3.18 14.05 -19.93
N MET A 139 4.09 13.27 -19.33
CA MET A 139 4.93 12.32 -20.05
C MET A 139 4.14 11.10 -20.53
N ASN A 140 3.77 11.10 -21.81
CA ASN A 140 3.02 10.01 -22.43
C ASN A 140 3.67 8.62 -22.25
N SER A 141 4.99 8.54 -22.26
CA SER A 141 5.73 7.28 -22.13
C SER A 141 5.64 6.64 -20.74
N LEU A 142 5.42 7.43 -19.69
CA LEU A 142 5.36 6.94 -18.30
C LEU A 142 3.94 6.82 -17.79
N ARG A 143 2.98 7.49 -18.42
CA ARG A 143 1.61 7.64 -17.92
C ARG A 143 0.94 6.31 -17.59
N ALA A 144 1.15 5.28 -18.43
CA ALA A 144 0.59 3.95 -18.22
C ALA A 144 1.05 3.28 -16.92
N ASP A 145 2.30 3.47 -16.51
CA ASP A 145 2.89 2.88 -15.29
C ASP A 145 2.80 3.82 -14.08
N LEU A 146 2.80 5.13 -14.32
CA LEU A 146 2.65 6.16 -13.30
C LEU A 146 1.23 6.20 -12.74
N CYS A 147 0.22 5.95 -13.58
CA CYS A 147 -1.17 6.01 -13.14
C CYS A 147 -1.55 5.00 -12.07
N PRO A 148 -1.20 3.71 -12.19
CA PRO A 148 -1.40 2.73 -11.12
C PRO A 148 -0.71 3.13 -9.81
N LEU A 149 0.52 3.66 -9.87
CA LEU A 149 1.22 4.14 -8.69
C LEU A 149 0.46 5.29 -8.03
N LEU A 150 0.07 6.29 -8.81
CA LEU A 150 -0.73 7.42 -8.33
C LEU A 150 -2.06 6.95 -7.73
N ALA A 151 -2.73 5.97 -8.35
CA ALA A 151 -3.97 5.40 -7.83
C ALA A 151 -3.80 4.79 -6.44
N GLN A 152 -2.72 4.03 -6.22
CA GLN A 152 -2.42 3.40 -4.93
C GLN A 152 -2.12 4.42 -3.82
N ILE A 153 -1.46 5.53 -4.16
CA ILE A 153 -1.06 6.55 -3.17
C ILE A 153 -2.09 7.68 -3.02
N THR A 154 -3.10 7.77 -3.90
CA THR A 154 -4.10 8.85 -3.87
C THR A 154 -4.98 8.73 -2.64
N ARG A 155 -5.11 9.85 -1.91
CA ARG A 155 -5.93 10.02 -0.71
C ARG A 155 -6.66 11.35 -0.83
N ARG A 156 -7.69 11.58 0.01
CA ARG A 156 -8.49 12.83 -0.01
C ARG A 156 -7.65 14.12 0.02
N LYS A 157 -6.54 14.15 0.76
CA LYS A 157 -5.63 15.32 0.81
C LYS A 157 -4.95 15.67 -0.53
N HIS A 158 -4.82 14.71 -1.43
CA HIS A 158 -4.21 14.88 -2.75
C HIS A 158 -5.20 15.43 -3.78
N VAL A 159 -6.51 15.22 -3.58
CA VAL A 159 -7.57 15.68 -4.48
C VAL A 159 -7.82 17.15 -4.23
N ARG A 160 -7.20 18.01 -5.05
CA ARG A 160 -7.32 19.47 -4.99
C ARG A 160 -7.91 19.98 -6.31
N PRO A 161 -8.72 21.05 -6.30
CA PRO A 161 -9.39 21.55 -7.51
C PRO A 161 -8.44 21.76 -8.71
N PHE A 162 -7.25 22.32 -8.49
CA PHE A 162 -6.28 22.55 -9.57
C PHE A 162 -5.76 21.25 -10.21
N ARG A 163 -5.61 20.15 -9.45
CA ARG A 163 -5.22 18.84 -9.99
C ARG A 163 -6.35 18.21 -10.80
N VAL A 164 -7.57 18.44 -10.37
CA VAL A 164 -8.77 17.93 -11.02
C VAL A 164 -8.93 18.59 -12.40
N GLN A 165 -8.75 19.91 -12.45
CA GLN A 165 -8.69 20.67 -13.71
C GLN A 165 -7.57 20.14 -14.62
N MET A 166 -6.35 19.97 -14.09
CA MET A 166 -5.22 19.45 -14.88
C MET A 166 -5.47 18.03 -15.43
N LEU A 167 -6.12 17.14 -14.65
CA LEU A 167 -6.51 15.80 -15.13
C LEU A 167 -7.59 15.87 -16.22
N GLN A 168 -8.58 16.76 -16.09
CA GLN A 168 -9.60 16.98 -17.10
C GLN A 168 -8.99 17.50 -18.41
N ASP A 169 -8.13 18.52 -18.31
CA ASP A 169 -7.44 19.10 -19.47
C ASP A 169 -6.55 18.05 -20.15
N LEU A 170 -5.82 17.25 -19.38
CA LEU A 170 -5.00 16.16 -19.90
C LEU A 170 -5.85 15.09 -20.59
N SER A 171 -7.00 14.72 -19.99
CA SER A 171 -7.94 13.76 -20.58
C SER A 171 -8.54 14.27 -21.89
N GLN A 172 -8.85 15.56 -21.98
CA GLN A 172 -9.35 16.17 -23.21
C GLN A 172 -8.27 16.18 -24.31
N LYS A 173 -7.01 16.46 -23.96
CA LYS A 173 -5.88 16.49 -24.91
C LYS A 173 -5.51 15.10 -25.44
N VAL A 174 -5.44 14.11 -24.55
CA VAL A 174 -4.96 12.75 -24.88
C VAL A 174 -6.10 11.87 -25.42
N GLY A 175 -7.34 12.13 -25.02
CA GLY A 175 -8.51 11.32 -25.36
C GLY A 175 -8.74 10.17 -24.37
N ARG A 176 -9.30 9.06 -24.87
CA ARG A 176 -9.71 7.90 -24.04
C ARG A 176 -8.51 7.02 -23.71
N GLU A 177 -7.79 7.37 -22.65
CA GLU A 177 -6.75 6.50 -22.06
C GLU A 177 -7.29 5.81 -20.79
N PRO A 178 -7.26 4.47 -20.71
CA PRO A 178 -7.87 3.74 -19.60
C PRO A 178 -7.18 4.02 -18.25
N ALA A 179 -5.87 4.21 -18.26
CA ALA A 179 -5.09 4.50 -17.06
C ALA A 179 -5.47 5.85 -16.44
N LEU A 180 -5.68 6.86 -17.29
CA LEU A 180 -6.11 8.19 -16.86
C LEU A 180 -7.57 8.21 -16.39
N SER A 181 -8.47 7.53 -17.13
CA SER A 181 -9.87 7.35 -16.72
C SER A 181 -9.99 6.73 -15.33
N LYS A 182 -9.10 5.78 -14.99
CA LYS A 182 -9.10 5.14 -13.68
C LYS A 182 -8.68 6.07 -12.54
N ILE A 183 -7.68 6.94 -12.75
CA ILE A 183 -7.36 7.99 -11.76
C ILE A 183 -8.54 8.95 -11.60
N MET A 184 -9.16 9.39 -12.70
CA MET A 184 -10.31 10.29 -12.64
C MET A 184 -11.44 9.69 -11.81
N GLN A 185 -11.73 8.39 -11.97
CA GLN A 185 -12.70 7.69 -11.13
C GLN A 185 -12.33 7.70 -9.64
N ILE A 186 -11.05 7.50 -9.31
CA ILE A 186 -10.57 7.56 -7.93
C ILE A 186 -10.72 8.97 -7.37
N TYR A 187 -10.41 10.00 -8.15
CA TYR A 187 -10.61 11.39 -7.76
C TYR A 187 -12.09 11.70 -7.52
N ASP A 188 -12.99 11.20 -8.38
CA ASP A 188 -14.45 11.36 -8.24
C ASP A 188 -14.99 10.65 -6.99
N THR A 189 -14.38 9.54 -6.60
CA THR A 189 -14.73 8.84 -5.34
C THR A 189 -14.45 9.72 -4.11
N TYR A 190 -13.41 10.56 -4.16
CA TYR A 190 -13.06 11.46 -3.06
C TYR A 190 -13.78 12.82 -3.12
N ALA A 191 -14.18 13.27 -4.31
CA ALA A 191 -14.84 14.54 -4.55
C ALA A 191 -15.94 14.42 -5.63
N PRO A 192 -17.08 13.78 -5.30
CA PRO A 192 -18.14 13.53 -6.26
C PRO A 192 -18.73 14.85 -6.77
N GLY A 193 -18.91 14.96 -8.09
CA GLY A 193 -19.51 16.13 -8.73
C GLY A 193 -18.53 17.22 -9.20
N MET A 194 -17.25 17.12 -8.86
CA MET A 194 -16.21 17.99 -9.42
C MET A 194 -15.66 17.48 -10.77
N LEU A 195 -15.88 16.19 -11.07
CA LEU A 195 -15.49 15.55 -12.32
C LEU A 195 -16.71 15.17 -13.16
N ASP A 196 -16.70 15.53 -14.44
CA ASP A 196 -17.73 15.15 -15.40
C ASP A 196 -17.43 13.72 -15.96
N VAL A 197 -17.39 12.72 -15.05
CA VAL A 197 -16.92 11.34 -15.33
C VAL A 197 -17.78 10.61 -16.38
N LYS A 198 -19.01 11.07 -16.61
CA LYS A 198 -20.00 10.45 -17.51
C LYS A 198 -19.56 10.39 -18.99
N LYS A 199 -18.51 11.14 -19.39
CA LYS A 199 -17.96 11.12 -20.76
C LYS A 199 -16.79 10.14 -20.95
N ALA A 200 -16.20 9.62 -19.87
CA ALA A 200 -14.93 8.87 -19.89
C ALA A 200 -15.07 7.34 -19.69
N THR A 201 -16.28 6.84 -19.36
CA THR A 201 -16.50 5.44 -18.97
C THR A 201 -16.69 4.50 -20.19
N GLY A 202 -15.58 4.01 -20.72
CA GLY A 202 -15.50 2.65 -21.30
C GLY A 202 -15.23 1.62 -20.19
N ARG A 203 -15.49 0.33 -20.45
CA ARG A 203 -15.37 -0.79 -19.48
C ARG A 203 -14.16 -0.63 -18.54
N VAL A 204 -14.43 -0.78 -17.23
CA VAL A 204 -13.45 -0.65 -16.14
C VAL A 204 -12.33 -1.67 -16.35
N LEU A 205 -11.14 -1.21 -16.69
CA LEU A 205 -9.93 -2.02 -16.57
C LEU A 205 -9.39 -1.83 -15.15
N GLU A 206 -9.31 -2.92 -14.39
CA GLU A 206 -8.48 -2.94 -13.20
C GLU A 206 -7.02 -2.70 -13.60
N PHE A 207 -6.30 -1.93 -12.79
CA PHE A 207 -4.86 -1.85 -12.97
C PHE A 207 -4.29 -3.24 -12.73
N SER A 208 -3.76 -3.85 -13.78
CA SER A 208 -3.08 -5.14 -13.65
C SER A 208 -1.81 -4.94 -12.82
N HIS A 209 -1.64 -5.72 -11.76
CA HIS A 209 -0.46 -5.65 -10.91
C HIS A 209 0.78 -5.96 -11.78
N PRO A 210 1.79 -5.08 -11.85
CA PRO A 210 2.79 -5.15 -12.92
C PRO A 210 3.65 -6.42 -12.95
N ASP A 211 3.70 -7.18 -11.85
CA ASP A 211 4.35 -8.49 -11.80
C ASP A 211 3.88 -9.29 -10.56
N PHE A 212 2.88 -10.17 -10.71
CA PHE A 212 2.35 -11.00 -9.61
C PHE A 212 3.35 -12.07 -9.17
N GLU A 213 4.15 -12.61 -10.09
CA GLU A 213 5.19 -13.59 -9.78
C GLU A 213 6.27 -12.95 -8.90
N TRP A 214 6.68 -11.73 -9.23
CA TRP A 214 7.64 -10.99 -8.44
C TRP A 214 7.12 -10.69 -7.02
N ALA A 215 5.87 -10.24 -6.89
CA ALA A 215 5.25 -9.97 -5.59
C ALA A 215 5.18 -11.23 -4.71
N ASN A 216 4.77 -12.36 -5.31
CA ASN A 216 4.75 -13.66 -4.61
C ASN A 216 6.15 -14.10 -4.18
N GLN A 217 7.16 -13.89 -5.02
CA GLN A 217 8.54 -14.25 -4.68
C GLN A 217 9.06 -13.40 -3.53
N LEU A 218 8.78 -12.09 -3.52
CA LEU A 218 9.11 -11.21 -2.41
C LEU A 218 8.44 -11.67 -1.11
N GLN A 219 7.16 -12.06 -1.16
CA GLN A 219 6.44 -12.59 0.00
C GLN A 219 7.11 -13.86 0.53
N ARG A 220 7.52 -14.80 -0.35
CA ARG A 220 8.23 -16.02 0.06
C ARG A 220 9.59 -15.74 0.72
N ILE A 221 10.33 -14.74 0.24
CA ILE A 221 11.61 -14.34 0.83
C ILE A 221 11.38 -13.81 2.25
N ARG A 222 10.31 -13.02 2.45
CA ARG A 222 9.94 -12.50 3.77
C ARG A 222 9.50 -13.59 4.73
N GLU A 223 8.59 -14.47 4.32
CA GLU A 223 8.13 -15.59 5.14
C GLU A 223 9.32 -16.43 5.63
N LYS A 224 10.30 -16.70 4.77
CA LYS A 224 11.53 -17.40 5.16
C LYS A 224 12.39 -16.61 6.14
N ALA A 225 12.55 -15.30 5.94
CA ALA A 225 13.30 -14.45 6.85
C ALA A 225 12.64 -14.39 8.25
N ASP A 226 11.31 -14.31 8.30
CA ASP A 226 10.54 -14.32 9.54
C ASP A 226 10.65 -15.67 10.26
N HIS A 227 10.59 -16.78 9.52
CA HIS A 227 10.77 -18.13 10.08
C HIS A 227 12.20 -18.39 10.60
N LEU A 228 13.23 -17.84 9.96
CA LEU A 228 14.62 -17.94 10.42
C LEU A 228 14.92 -17.05 11.63
N SER A 229 14.10 -16.01 11.84
CA SER A 229 14.17 -15.13 13.00
C SER A 229 13.39 -15.66 14.21
N ALA A 230 12.61 -16.74 14.02
CA ALA A 230 11.83 -17.40 15.06
C ALA A 230 12.61 -18.63 15.60
N ASP A 231 13.30 -18.44 16.72
CA ASP A 231 13.79 -19.52 17.60
C ASP A 231 12.61 -20.40 18.12
N PRO A 232 12.87 -21.64 18.61
CA PRO A 232 11.84 -22.66 18.88
C PRO A 232 10.83 -22.25 19.98
N PRO A 233 9.64 -22.91 20.03
CA PRO A 233 8.43 -22.34 20.58
C PRO A 233 8.41 -22.41 22.12
N HIS A 234 8.83 -21.33 22.77
CA HIS A 234 8.33 -21.01 24.11
C HIS A 234 7.20 -20.00 23.97
N GLN A 235 5.97 -20.52 24.10
CA GLN A 235 4.73 -19.84 24.47
C GLN A 235 4.77 -18.30 24.36
N ARG A 236 4.69 -17.81 23.14
CA ARG A 236 4.11 -16.49 22.89
C ARG A 236 2.79 -16.75 22.21
N GLU A 237 1.72 -16.62 22.98
CA GLU A 237 0.36 -16.64 22.47
C GLU A 237 0.30 -15.64 21.31
N ALA A 238 0.01 -16.19 20.13
CA ALA A 238 -0.10 -15.43 18.91
C ALA A 238 -1.17 -14.36 19.09
N THR A 239 -0.77 -13.09 19.10
CA THR A 239 -1.69 -12.00 18.79
C THR A 239 -2.18 -12.23 17.36
N PRO A 240 -3.48 -12.47 17.13
CA PRO A 240 -3.99 -12.69 15.78
C PRO A 240 -3.91 -11.35 15.05
N SER A 241 -2.95 -11.24 14.13
CA SER A 241 -2.93 -10.17 13.14
C SER A 241 -4.14 -10.39 12.25
N PHE A 242 -5.21 -9.64 12.53
CA PHE A 242 -6.49 -9.67 11.83
C PHE A 242 -6.26 -9.28 10.36
N ARG A 243 -6.04 -10.27 9.49
CA ARG A 243 -6.03 -10.05 8.04
C ARG A 243 -7.45 -9.70 7.60
N ARG A 244 -7.76 -8.41 7.52
CA ARG A 244 -8.99 -7.92 6.89
C ARG A 244 -8.85 -8.03 5.37
N GLY A 245 -9.71 -8.83 4.77
CA GLY A 245 -9.96 -8.82 3.32
C GLY A 245 -10.47 -7.46 2.83
N PRO A 246 -10.66 -7.28 1.51
CA PRO A 246 -10.86 -5.98 0.89
C PRO A 246 -12.18 -5.35 1.36
N LYS A 247 -12.09 -4.37 2.26
CA LYS A 247 -13.23 -3.55 2.69
C LYS A 247 -13.55 -2.52 1.60
N ARG A 248 -14.80 -2.54 1.13
CA ARG A 248 -15.37 -1.50 0.26
C ARG A 248 -15.38 -0.16 1.02
N PRO A 249 -15.09 0.99 0.38
CA PRO A 249 -15.13 2.27 1.06
C PRO A 249 -16.57 2.64 1.40
N ARG A 250 -16.87 2.83 2.69
CA ARG A 250 -18.13 3.44 3.16
C ARG A 250 -17.94 4.95 3.20
N LEU A 251 -18.93 5.67 2.65
CA LEU A 251 -19.03 7.12 2.71
C LEU A 251 -19.64 7.51 4.06
N SER A 252 -18.83 8.02 4.98
CA SER A 252 -19.32 8.84 6.10
C SER A 252 -18.80 10.26 5.89
N ALA A 253 -19.74 11.20 5.73
CA ALA A 253 -19.44 12.62 5.84
C ALA A 253 -19.07 12.88 7.31
N SER A 254 -17.84 13.33 7.57
CA SER A 254 -17.43 13.71 8.91
C SER A 254 -16.95 15.16 8.92
N VAL A 255 -17.51 15.88 9.88
CA VAL A 255 -17.26 17.28 10.23
C VAL A 255 -15.80 17.43 10.66
N GLU A 256 -15.19 18.57 10.31
CA GLU A 256 -13.79 18.90 10.59
C GLU A 256 -13.46 18.74 12.09
N GLY A 257 -12.49 17.87 12.39
CA GLY A 257 -11.88 17.75 13.72
C GLY A 257 -11.76 16.34 14.31
N SER A 258 -12.39 15.32 13.72
CA SER A 258 -12.41 13.94 14.26
C SER A 258 -11.33 13.03 13.64
N TYR A 259 -10.67 12.22 14.48
CA TYR A 259 -9.87 11.08 14.03
C TYR A 259 -10.78 9.84 13.91
N SER A 260 -10.84 9.23 12.73
CA SER A 260 -11.62 8.00 12.52
C SER A 260 -10.79 6.78 12.91
N LEU A 261 -11.42 5.77 13.53
CA LEU A 261 -10.79 4.51 13.95
C LEU A 261 -10.12 3.73 12.81
N ASP A 262 -10.50 3.98 11.56
CA ASP A 262 -9.87 3.41 10.35
C ASP A 262 -8.40 3.85 10.13
N ARG A 263 -7.85 4.75 10.96
CA ARG A 263 -6.45 5.20 10.90
C ARG A 263 -5.52 4.56 11.93
N ILE A 264 -6.04 3.78 12.86
CA ILE A 264 -5.25 3.29 13.99
C ILE A 264 -4.71 1.91 13.66
N ASP A 265 -3.44 1.88 13.26
CA ASP A 265 -2.78 0.64 12.85
C ASP A 265 -2.12 -0.12 14.03
N ASN A 266 -1.81 0.58 15.14
CA ASN A 266 -1.07 0.05 16.30
C ASN A 266 -1.64 0.51 17.65
N ALA A 267 -1.43 -0.28 18.71
CA ALA A 267 -1.88 0.04 20.07
C ALA A 267 -1.27 1.34 20.65
N GLU A 268 -0.02 1.64 20.32
CA GLU A 268 0.62 2.92 20.70
C GLU A 268 -0.02 4.13 20.00
N ASP A 269 -0.49 3.94 18.77
CA ASP A 269 -1.16 4.98 17.98
C ASP A 269 -2.59 5.22 18.48
N LEU A 270 -3.24 4.19 19.02
CA LEU A 270 -4.49 4.30 19.77
C LEU A 270 -4.27 5.16 21.01
N VAL A 271 -3.31 4.79 21.88
CA VAL A 271 -3.02 5.50 23.15
C VAL A 271 -2.72 6.98 22.92
N ASN A 272 -1.95 7.31 21.89
CA ASN A 272 -1.57 8.69 21.58
C ASN A 272 -2.72 9.55 21.02
N ASN A 273 -3.80 8.92 20.52
CA ASN A 273 -4.90 9.63 19.87
C ASN A 273 -6.27 9.32 20.49
N VAL A 274 -6.37 8.61 21.62
CA VAL A 274 -7.64 8.18 22.26
C VAL A 274 -8.62 9.35 22.41
N GLU A 275 -8.14 10.51 22.88
CA GLU A 275 -8.96 11.69 23.15
C GLU A 275 -9.48 12.40 21.88
N LYS A 276 -8.88 12.13 20.71
CA LYS A 276 -9.23 12.80 19.44
C LYS A 276 -10.06 11.93 18.50
N VAL A 277 -10.23 10.67 18.88
CA VAL A 277 -10.98 9.70 18.08
C VAL A 277 -12.47 9.91 18.32
N ARG A 278 -13.26 10.01 17.25
CA ARG A 278 -14.73 10.00 17.34
C ARG A 278 -15.30 8.94 16.42
N ILE A 279 -16.25 8.16 16.93
CA ILE A 279 -16.90 7.07 16.20
C ILE A 279 -17.99 7.65 15.29
N THR A 280 -17.61 8.26 14.16
CA THR A 280 -18.63 8.81 13.24
C THR A 280 -19.12 7.75 12.26
N GLY A 281 -20.39 7.36 12.38
CA GLY A 281 -21.08 6.49 11.41
C GLY A 281 -20.93 5.00 11.68
N LEU A 282 -21.10 4.59 12.94
CA LEU A 282 -21.11 3.18 13.34
C LEU A 282 -22.22 2.42 12.60
N ALA A 283 -21.91 1.28 12.00
CA ALA A 283 -22.89 0.32 11.53
C ALA A 283 -22.91 -0.91 12.43
N THR A 284 -23.99 -1.71 12.40
CA THR A 284 -24.09 -2.89 13.26
C THR A 284 -22.98 -3.92 13.00
N SER A 285 -22.48 -3.99 11.75
CA SER A 285 -21.31 -4.82 11.39
C SER A 285 -20.01 -4.44 12.10
N ASP A 286 -19.98 -3.25 12.68
CA ASP A 286 -18.79 -2.69 13.32
C ASP A 286 -18.85 -2.91 14.85
N LEU A 287 -20.01 -3.33 15.39
CA LEU A 287 -20.18 -3.71 16.81
C LEU A 287 -19.40 -4.98 17.19
N ASP A 288 -19.12 -5.84 16.20
CA ASP A 288 -18.32 -7.06 16.37
C ASP A 288 -16.80 -6.80 16.32
N ASP A 289 -16.36 -5.55 16.11
CA ASP A 289 -14.93 -5.23 16.07
C ASP A 289 -14.36 -5.18 17.50
N PRO A 290 -13.42 -6.08 17.86
CA PRO A 290 -12.85 -6.12 19.21
C PRO A 290 -12.12 -4.81 19.57
N VAL A 291 -11.59 -4.06 18.59
CA VAL A 291 -10.92 -2.78 18.86
C VAL A 291 -11.93 -1.69 19.19
N LEU A 292 -13.09 -1.68 18.52
CA LEU A 292 -14.18 -0.76 18.84
C LEU A 292 -14.78 -1.08 20.20
N GLN A 293 -14.96 -2.36 20.51
CA GLN A 293 -15.44 -2.81 21.81
C GLN A 293 -14.50 -2.40 22.95
N ILE A 294 -13.17 -2.57 22.77
CA ILE A 294 -12.17 -2.10 23.74
C ILE A 294 -12.21 -0.58 23.86
N TYR A 295 -12.26 0.15 22.74
CA TYR A 295 -12.28 1.61 22.74
C TYR A 295 -13.52 2.18 23.43
N VAL A 296 -14.71 1.64 23.15
CA VAL A 296 -15.96 2.04 23.82
C VAL A 296 -15.97 1.68 25.30
N THR A 297 -15.30 0.58 25.69
CA THR A 297 -15.19 0.19 27.10
C THR A 297 -14.20 1.07 27.87
N LEU A 298 -13.10 1.48 27.23
CA LEU A 298 -12.07 2.35 27.82
C LEU A 298 -12.52 3.82 27.84
N GLY A 299 -13.27 4.26 26.83
CA GLY A 299 -13.89 5.58 26.73
C GLY A 299 -15.22 5.60 27.47
N SER A 300 -15.18 5.67 28.80
CA SER A 300 -16.37 5.73 29.66
C SER A 300 -17.06 7.12 29.64
N GLU A 301 -17.25 7.71 28.46
CA GLU A 301 -18.08 8.91 28.30
C GLU A 301 -19.44 8.53 27.73
N ASP A 302 -20.50 9.13 28.27
CA ASP A 302 -21.90 8.92 27.87
C ASP A 302 -22.11 9.05 26.34
N SER A 303 -21.29 9.88 25.69
CA SER A 303 -21.32 10.13 24.24
C SER A 303 -21.16 8.89 23.37
N HIS A 304 -20.31 7.92 23.76
CA HIS A 304 -20.07 6.73 22.92
C HIS A 304 -21.20 5.69 23.05
N THR A 305 -21.88 5.67 24.20
CA THR A 305 -23.06 4.83 24.39
C THR A 305 -24.26 5.37 23.60
N GLU A 306 -24.35 6.69 23.45
CA GLU A 306 -25.35 7.35 22.62
C GLU A 306 -25.15 7.02 21.13
N ASP A 307 -23.91 7.07 20.63
CA ASP A 307 -23.56 6.69 19.25
C ASP A 307 -23.92 5.22 18.93
N VAL A 308 -23.69 4.31 19.88
CA VAL A 308 -24.07 2.89 19.76
C VAL A 308 -25.59 2.71 19.76
N ASN A 309 -26.29 3.43 20.65
CA ASN A 309 -27.75 3.35 20.73
C ASN A 309 -28.42 3.94 19.47
N GLU A 310 -27.87 5.04 18.94
CA GLU A 310 -28.33 5.63 17.68
C GLU A 310 -28.10 4.67 16.49
N CYS A 311 -26.96 3.97 16.47
CA CYS A 311 -26.67 2.93 15.48
C CYS A 311 -27.69 1.79 15.52
N LEU A 312 -27.94 1.24 16.70
CA LEU A 312 -28.92 0.16 16.90
C LEU A 312 -30.33 0.63 16.53
N SER A 313 -30.73 1.83 16.96
CA SER A 313 -32.03 2.43 16.62
C SER A 313 -32.23 2.58 15.11
N LYS A 314 -31.20 3.07 14.38
CA LYS A 314 -31.21 3.13 12.92
C LYS A 314 -31.34 1.76 12.26
N ALA A 315 -30.64 0.75 12.78
CA ALA A 315 -30.74 -0.60 12.26
C ALA A 315 -32.13 -1.21 12.48
N PHE A 316 -32.73 -1.04 13.68
CA PHE A 316 -34.08 -1.50 13.96
C PHE A 316 -35.15 -0.77 13.14
N MET A 317 -35.02 0.55 12.95
CA MET A 317 -35.92 1.31 12.08
C MET A 317 -35.84 0.83 10.63
N GLN A 318 -34.65 0.55 10.12
CA GLN A 318 -34.46 0.01 8.77
C GLN A 318 -35.07 -1.38 8.59
N GLN A 319 -35.01 -2.23 9.63
CA GLN A 319 -35.69 -3.53 9.64
C GLN A 319 -37.21 -3.39 9.67
N HIS A 320 -37.73 -2.50 10.51
CA HIS A 320 -39.17 -2.22 10.59
C HIS A 320 -39.74 -1.68 9.26
N GLU A 321 -39.01 -0.77 8.61
CA GLU A 321 -39.38 -0.25 7.28
C GLU A 321 -39.34 -1.34 6.20
N SER A 322 -38.38 -2.26 6.28
CA SER A 322 -38.28 -3.40 5.36
C SER A 322 -39.45 -4.38 5.52
N LEU A 323 -39.85 -4.68 6.77
CA LEU A 323 -40.98 -5.56 7.10
C LEU A 323 -42.33 -4.96 6.70
N THR A 324 -42.51 -3.65 6.89
CA THR A 324 -43.76 -2.93 6.53
C THR A 324 -43.89 -2.71 5.02
N SER A 325 -42.78 -2.63 4.29
CA SER A 325 -42.75 -2.41 2.84
C SER A 325 -42.68 -3.71 2.01
N GLY A 326 -42.69 -4.89 2.64
CA GLY A 326 -42.59 -6.19 1.96
C GLY A 326 -41.29 -6.39 1.17
N ARG A 327 -40.21 -5.70 1.54
CA ARG A 327 -38.87 -5.86 0.93
C ARG A 327 -38.00 -6.75 1.79
N ASP A 328 -37.25 -7.64 1.16
CA ASP A 328 -36.22 -8.42 1.85
C ASP A 328 -35.16 -7.47 2.44
N ALA A 329 -35.01 -7.52 3.76
CA ALA A 329 -33.97 -6.78 4.45
C ALA A 329 -32.60 -7.27 4.00
N LYS A 330 -31.66 -6.33 3.78
CA LYS A 330 -30.27 -6.66 3.36
C LYS A 330 -29.48 -7.49 4.37
N LYS A 331 -29.93 -7.51 5.63
CA LYS A 331 -29.47 -8.40 6.69
C LYS A 331 -30.70 -8.94 7.42
N PRO A 332 -30.77 -10.23 7.75
CA PRO A 332 -31.84 -10.78 8.59
C PRO A 332 -31.78 -10.17 10.00
N LEU A 333 -32.94 -9.92 10.61
CA LEU A 333 -33.07 -9.39 11.98
C LEU A 333 -32.25 -10.20 13.01
N VAL A 334 -32.11 -11.50 12.78
CA VAL A 334 -31.32 -12.42 13.62
C VAL A 334 -29.85 -11.99 13.70
N GLU A 335 -29.22 -11.62 12.58
CA GLU A 335 -27.82 -11.17 12.56
C GLU A 335 -27.63 -9.85 13.33
N VAL A 336 -28.60 -8.94 13.26
CA VAL A 336 -28.56 -7.67 14.01
C VAL A 336 -28.69 -7.91 15.51
N LEU A 337 -29.53 -8.88 15.90
CA LEU A 337 -29.69 -9.28 17.30
C LEU A 337 -28.46 -10.03 17.82
N ASP A 338 -27.81 -10.84 16.99
CA ASP A 338 -26.55 -11.52 17.34
C ASP A 338 -25.39 -10.53 17.52
N GLU A 339 -25.25 -9.54 16.63
CA GLU A 339 -24.27 -8.44 16.74
C GLU A 339 -24.51 -7.61 18.02
N ALA A 340 -25.78 -7.30 18.35
CA ALA A 340 -26.14 -6.60 19.58
C ALA A 340 -25.91 -7.45 20.85
N LEU A 341 -26.15 -8.76 20.76
CA LEU A 341 -25.90 -9.70 21.84
C LEU A 341 -24.39 -9.87 22.09
N ALA A 342 -23.58 -9.96 21.04
CA ALA A 342 -22.12 -10.01 21.15
C ALA A 342 -21.56 -8.75 21.84
N TYR A 343 -22.04 -7.57 21.44
CA TYR A 343 -21.66 -6.30 22.06
C TYR A 343 -22.08 -6.20 23.54
N THR A 344 -23.31 -6.59 23.87
CA THR A 344 -23.82 -6.55 25.25
C THR A 344 -23.16 -7.61 26.15
N GLN A 345 -22.81 -8.77 25.61
CA GLN A 345 -22.01 -9.76 26.33
C GLN A 345 -20.59 -9.24 26.60
N TYR A 346 -19.95 -8.62 25.62
CA TYR A 346 -18.61 -8.06 25.79
C TYR A 346 -18.57 -6.96 26.87
N THR A 347 -19.52 -6.03 26.83
CA THR A 347 -19.59 -4.90 27.78
C THR A 347 -20.03 -5.33 29.17
N LYS A 348 -20.93 -6.33 29.30
CA LYS A 348 -21.50 -6.74 30.59
C LYS A 348 -20.74 -7.87 31.29
N VAL A 349 -20.10 -8.77 30.55
CA VAL A 349 -19.33 -9.88 31.14
C VAL A 349 -17.94 -9.42 31.59
N GLY A 350 -17.50 -8.23 31.14
CA GLY A 350 -16.22 -7.67 31.51
C GLY A 350 -15.07 -8.49 30.92
N ILE A 351 -13.93 -7.83 30.83
CA ILE A 351 -12.66 -8.40 30.41
C ILE A 351 -12.38 -9.65 31.26
N LYS A 352 -12.64 -10.86 30.75
CA LYS A 352 -11.94 -12.05 31.25
C LYS A 352 -10.51 -11.90 30.79
N ILE A 353 -9.70 -11.23 31.59
CA ILE A 353 -8.25 -11.25 31.49
C ILE A 353 -7.87 -12.74 31.60
N PRO A 354 -7.28 -13.37 30.58
CA PRO A 354 -6.66 -14.67 30.77
C PRO A 354 -5.42 -14.43 31.64
N GLY A 355 -5.56 -14.67 32.95
CA GLY A 355 -4.47 -14.48 33.91
C GLY A 355 -4.90 -13.76 35.18
N SER A 356 -5.87 -14.30 35.93
CA SER A 356 -5.89 -14.04 37.36
C SER A 356 -4.74 -14.84 37.97
N LEU A 357 -3.67 -14.14 38.36
CA LEU A 357 -2.69 -14.68 39.28
C LEU A 357 -3.41 -15.21 40.53
N LYS A 358 -3.25 -16.51 40.77
CA LYS A 358 -2.93 -17.04 42.10
C LYS A 358 -1.66 -17.85 41.97
#